data_AF-A0A4S2LK36-F1
#
_entry.id   AF-A0A4S2LK36-F1
#
_cell.length_a   1.000
_cell.length_b   1.000
_cell.length_c   1.000
_cell.angle_alpha   90.00
_cell.angle_beta   90.00
_cell.angle_gamma   90.00
#
_symmetry.space_group_name_H-M   'P 1'
#
loop_
_entity.id
_entity.type
_entity.pdbx_description
1 polymer ?
#
loop_
_entity_poly.entity_id
_entity_poly.type
_entity_poly.pdbx_seq_one_letter_code
_entity_poly.pdbx_strand_id
1 'polypeptide(L)'
;MNTGRKIHIYLLMVLSVFYCDSADSLHYSMTTYSHSVEEHEDVWYPYVRFHGFYDPVMVGSIDGTDTVPHDRAVMRCLSATYKPKFSECLGLDPKATLFVGRLSSQTTSSVLIEALHSLLRRPTEQQQSKLSPESRHERRSRLRHRSRSPFDTESSVPENRSIWPKVRLVRDIATGYPCGYAFAYFENPRDAECVLRNWTQRARSMAGSQYGAKPEGLDIPGGEKVILEPAFAESLPGWRPRRLGGGLGGRKEAGQLRFGGIARPFRRPFNFHTS
;
A
#
# COMPACT_ATOMS: atom_id res chain seq x y z
N MET A 1 5.26 15.73 50.87
CA MET A 1 4.86 14.48 50.18
C MET A 1 4.28 14.87 48.84
N ASN A 2 5.05 14.68 47.78
CA ASN A 2 4.85 15.30 46.47
C ASN A 2 5.05 14.21 45.41
N THR A 3 3.96 13.70 44.85
CA THR A 3 3.90 12.76 43.72
C THR A 3 2.49 12.85 43.14
N GLY A 4 2.21 13.17 41.90
CA GLY A 4 3.06 13.53 40.77
C GLY A 4 2.13 13.96 39.65
N ARG A 5 2.36 15.17 39.13
CA ARG A 5 1.88 15.57 37.80
C ARG A 5 2.52 14.61 36.78
N LYS A 6 1.73 13.94 35.94
CA LYS A 6 2.11 13.49 34.57
C LYS A 6 0.97 12.67 33.92
N ILE A 7 -0.16 13.31 33.61
CA ILE A 7 -1.08 12.82 32.59
C ILE A 7 -1.60 14.03 31.79
N HIS A 8 -0.71 14.67 31.03
CA HIS A 8 -1.08 15.69 30.02
C HIS A 8 0.08 15.94 29.06
N ILE A 9 0.53 14.91 28.32
CA ILE A 9 1.49 15.10 27.21
C ILE A 9 1.05 14.45 25.90
N TYR A 10 0.17 13.45 25.88
CA TYR A 10 -0.18 12.77 24.62
C TYR A 10 -1.35 13.36 23.83
N LEU A 11 -2.12 14.31 24.38
CA LEU A 11 -3.26 14.90 23.67
C LEU A 11 -2.94 16.21 22.93
N LEU A 12 -1.75 16.80 23.12
CA LEU A 12 -1.39 18.10 22.55
C LEU A 12 -0.49 18.04 21.30
N MET A 13 -0.05 16.86 20.85
CA MET A 13 0.78 16.73 19.65
C MET A 13 0.01 16.45 18.34
N VAL A 14 -1.32 16.40 18.38
CA VAL A 14 -2.14 16.15 17.18
C VAL A 14 -2.74 17.44 16.58
N LEU A 15 -2.53 18.61 17.20
CA LEU A 15 -3.16 19.87 16.76
C LEU A 15 -2.21 20.96 16.23
N SER A 16 -0.92 20.70 16.02
CA SER A 16 0.05 21.77 15.65
C SER A 16 0.70 21.66 14.28
N VAL A 17 0.24 20.78 13.38
CA VAL A 17 0.79 20.72 12.01
C VAL A 17 -0.31 20.90 10.98
N PHE A 18 -1.02 22.03 11.00
CA PHE A 18 -1.63 22.66 9.81
C PHE A 18 -2.02 24.10 10.17
N TYR A 19 -1.09 25.04 10.02
CA TYR A 19 -1.43 26.45 9.84
C TYR A 19 -0.68 26.96 8.61
N CYS A 20 -1.40 27.08 7.50
CA CYS A 20 -1.04 27.91 6.36
C CYS A 20 -2.35 28.47 5.81
N ASP A 21 -2.35 29.78 5.59
CA ASP A 21 -3.47 30.68 5.31
C ASP A 21 -4.52 30.14 4.34
N SER A 22 -5.79 30.26 4.72
CA SER A 22 -6.72 31.17 4.05
C SER A 22 -8.00 31.26 4.88
N ALA A 23 -8.35 32.50 5.23
CA ALA A 23 -9.60 32.83 5.87
C ALA A 23 -10.78 32.51 4.94
N ASP A 24 -11.67 31.62 5.37
CA ASP A 24 -13.09 31.76 5.10
C ASP A 24 -13.88 31.04 6.19
N SER A 25 -14.76 31.81 6.82
CA SER A 25 -15.61 31.41 7.92
C SER A 25 -16.69 30.45 7.43
N LEU A 26 -16.67 29.22 7.89
CA LEU A 26 -17.86 28.39 7.98
C LEU A 26 -17.96 27.82 9.38
N HIS A 27 -18.94 28.31 10.12
CA HIS A 27 -19.41 27.76 11.38
C HIS A 27 -19.90 26.32 11.13
N TYR A 28 -19.02 25.33 11.30
CA TYR A 28 -19.40 23.93 11.31
C TYR A 28 -19.72 23.54 12.76
N SER A 29 -20.98 23.21 13.01
CA SER A 29 -21.44 22.72 14.30
C SER A 29 -20.58 21.53 14.73
N MET A 30 -19.91 21.67 15.87
CA MET A 30 -19.10 20.63 16.48
C MET A 30 -20.04 19.58 17.09
N THR A 31 -20.59 18.71 16.24
CA THR A 31 -21.22 17.48 16.70
C THR A 31 -20.09 16.62 17.24
N THR A 32 -19.93 16.56 18.56
CA THR A 32 -19.10 15.55 19.21
C THR A 32 -19.70 14.20 18.85
N TYR A 33 -19.21 13.62 17.75
CA TYR A 33 -19.51 12.25 17.39
C TYR A 33 -18.75 11.36 18.37
N SER A 34 -19.35 11.19 19.55
CA SER A 34 -19.05 10.07 20.44
C SER A 34 -19.48 8.82 19.68
N HIS A 35 -18.62 8.35 18.78
CA HIS A 35 -18.75 7.01 18.26
C HIS A 35 -18.47 6.09 19.44
N SER A 36 -19.53 5.51 20.00
CA SER A 36 -19.41 4.29 20.78
C SER A 36 -18.55 3.34 19.95
N VAL A 37 -17.40 2.94 20.50
CA VAL A 37 -16.55 1.92 19.89
C VAL A 37 -17.39 0.65 19.90
N GLU A 38 -18.13 0.40 18.82
CA GLU A 38 -18.69 -0.91 18.58
C GLU A 38 -17.51 -1.89 18.54
N GLU A 39 -17.49 -2.83 19.48
CA GLU A 39 -16.57 -3.96 19.52
C GLU A 39 -16.81 -4.84 18.28
N HIS A 40 -16.30 -4.41 17.13
CA HIS A 40 -16.26 -5.26 15.94
C HIS A 40 -15.13 -6.27 16.11
N GLU A 41 -15.53 -7.45 16.60
CA GLU A 41 -14.74 -8.68 16.64
C GLU A 41 -14.18 -9.03 15.23
N ASP A 42 -12.98 -9.60 15.19
CA ASP A 42 -12.38 -10.25 14.00
C ASP A 42 -11.94 -9.41 12.78
N VAL A 43 -11.49 -8.17 12.98
CA VAL A 43 -10.90 -7.36 11.88
C VAL A 43 -9.37 -7.48 11.81
N TRP A 44 -8.84 -7.86 10.64
CA TRP A 44 -7.41 -7.83 10.33
C TRP A 44 -6.93 -6.40 10.05
N TYR A 45 -5.85 -6.00 10.72
CA TYR A 45 -5.42 -4.61 10.80
C TYR A 45 -3.93 -4.41 10.42
N PRO A 46 -3.63 -3.70 9.31
CA PRO A 46 -2.27 -3.34 8.93
C PRO A 46 -1.79 -2.11 9.73
N TYR A 47 -1.31 -2.37 10.95
CA TYR A 47 -0.84 -1.38 11.94
C TYR A 47 -0.04 -0.21 11.38
N VAL A 48 1.04 -0.48 10.65
CA VAL A 48 1.97 0.58 10.24
C VAL A 48 1.32 1.60 9.30
N ARG A 49 0.32 1.16 8.54
CA ARG A 49 -0.41 2.00 7.59
C ARG A 49 -1.44 2.87 8.29
N PHE A 50 -2.08 2.36 9.34
CA PHE A 50 -3.06 3.14 10.10
C PHE A 50 -2.41 4.12 11.06
N HIS A 51 -1.38 3.69 11.79
CA HIS A 51 -0.69 4.55 12.76
C HIS A 51 0.36 5.47 12.11
N GLY A 52 0.87 5.13 10.93
CA GLY A 52 1.83 5.96 10.21
C GLY A 52 3.25 5.94 10.79
N PHE A 53 3.58 4.98 11.66
CA PHE A 53 4.95 4.77 12.16
C PHE A 53 5.26 3.28 12.36
N TYR A 54 6.55 2.97 12.43
CA TYR A 54 7.10 1.63 12.66
C TYR A 54 7.71 1.56 14.06
N ASP A 55 7.12 0.73 14.92
CA ASP A 55 7.69 0.35 16.22
C ASP A 55 8.25 -1.09 16.14
N PRO A 56 9.58 -1.28 16.26
CA PRO A 56 10.22 -2.59 16.19
C PRO A 56 9.71 -3.62 17.21
N VAL A 57 9.27 -3.18 18.39
CA VAL A 57 8.78 -4.06 19.46
C VAL A 57 7.38 -4.54 19.11
N MET A 58 6.48 -3.60 18.80
CA MET A 58 5.09 -3.91 18.43
C MET A 58 5.03 -4.84 17.22
N VAL A 59 5.74 -4.52 16.14
CA VAL A 59 5.76 -5.37 14.93
C VAL A 59 6.49 -6.69 15.15
N GLY A 60 7.32 -6.80 16.18
CA GLY A 60 7.94 -8.06 16.60
C GLY A 60 6.94 -9.01 17.23
N SER A 61 5.98 -8.47 17.99
CA SER A 61 4.98 -9.22 18.72
C SER A 61 3.95 -9.85 17.78
N ILE A 62 3.46 -11.05 18.11
CA ILE A 62 2.42 -11.74 17.32
C ILE A 62 1.06 -11.07 17.46
N ASP A 63 0.77 -10.54 18.64
CA ASP A 63 -0.48 -9.87 18.97
C ASP A 63 -0.30 -8.35 19.09
N GLY A 64 0.91 -7.81 18.95
CA GLY A 64 1.13 -6.37 18.99
C GLY A 64 0.99 -5.77 20.39
N THR A 65 1.20 -6.56 21.44
CA THR A 65 1.09 -6.09 22.83
C THR A 65 2.43 -5.96 23.55
N ASP A 66 3.53 -6.46 22.96
CA ASP A 66 4.84 -6.40 23.59
C ASP A 66 5.28 -4.96 23.85
N THR A 67 5.86 -4.75 25.02
CA THR A 67 6.44 -3.46 25.44
C THR A 67 7.96 -3.49 25.55
N VAL A 68 8.55 -4.69 25.47
CA VAL A 68 9.99 -4.92 25.58
C VAL A 68 10.51 -5.81 24.44
N PRO A 69 11.75 -5.59 23.96
CA PRO A 69 12.30 -6.41 22.90
C PRO A 69 12.53 -7.85 23.36
N HIS A 70 11.88 -8.81 22.72
CA HIS A 70 11.97 -10.24 23.08
C HIS A 70 13.00 -11.04 22.25
N ASP A 71 13.52 -10.48 21.15
CA ASP A 71 14.52 -11.15 20.30
C ASP A 71 15.73 -10.26 19.93
N ARG A 72 16.84 -10.90 19.54
CA ARG A 72 18.10 -10.21 19.16
C ARG A 72 17.96 -9.32 17.92
N ALA A 73 17.03 -9.63 17.02
CA ALA A 73 16.80 -8.79 15.85
C ALA A 73 16.01 -7.52 16.21
N VAL A 74 15.02 -7.57 17.11
CA VAL A 74 14.35 -6.38 17.64
C VAL A 74 15.35 -5.49 18.38
N MET A 75 16.20 -6.07 19.24
CA MET A 75 17.27 -5.32 19.91
C MET A 75 18.22 -4.64 18.91
N ARG A 76 18.65 -5.36 17.87
CA ARG A 76 19.47 -4.79 16.78
C ARG A 76 18.74 -3.69 16.01
N CYS A 77 17.43 -3.82 15.82
CA CYS A 77 16.60 -2.83 15.15
C CYS A 77 16.54 -1.52 15.93
N LEU A 78 16.32 -1.61 17.25
CA LEU A 78 16.26 -0.47 18.16
C LEU A 78 17.59 0.27 18.26
N SER A 79 18.72 -0.44 18.24
CA SER A 79 20.05 0.18 18.27
C SER A 79 20.56 0.66 16.91
N ALA A 80 19.88 0.30 15.81
CA ALA A 80 20.33 0.64 14.48
C ALA A 80 20.00 2.08 14.07
N THR A 81 21.03 2.80 13.64
CA THR A 81 20.86 4.05 12.87
C THR A 81 20.61 3.72 11.40
N TYR A 82 19.56 4.28 10.83
CA TYR A 82 19.25 4.15 9.40
C TYR A 82 18.69 5.47 8.88
N LYS A 83 19.37 6.01 7.87
CA LYS A 83 19.04 7.26 7.20
C LYS A 83 19.08 7.02 5.68
N PRO A 84 18.00 6.50 5.09
CA PRO A 84 17.92 6.29 3.64
C PRO A 84 17.91 7.62 2.88
N LYS A 85 18.45 7.60 1.65
CA LYS A 85 18.60 8.75 0.74
C LYS A 85 18.18 8.45 -0.70
N PHE A 86 17.33 7.45 -0.87
CA PHE A 86 16.79 7.01 -2.14
C PHE A 86 16.03 8.09 -2.91
N SER A 87 15.19 8.91 -2.26
CA SER A 87 14.49 10.00 -2.96
C SER A 87 15.46 11.02 -3.53
N GLU A 88 16.48 11.40 -2.77
CA GLU A 88 17.56 12.29 -3.19
C GLU A 88 18.33 11.72 -4.39
N CYS A 89 18.70 10.43 -4.34
CA CYS A 89 19.47 9.81 -5.42
C CYS A 89 18.67 9.57 -6.71
N LEU A 90 17.36 9.35 -6.62
CA LEU A 90 16.53 8.97 -7.77
C LEU A 90 15.61 10.08 -8.27
N GLY A 91 15.41 11.16 -7.49
CA GLY A 91 14.45 12.21 -7.82
C GLY A 91 13.00 11.70 -7.83
N LEU A 92 12.68 10.70 -7.00
CA LEU A 92 11.37 10.05 -6.95
C LEU A 92 10.74 10.19 -5.56
N ASP A 93 9.43 10.39 -5.53
CA ASP A 93 8.66 10.43 -4.28
C ASP A 93 8.60 9.01 -3.66
N PRO A 94 9.07 8.82 -2.41
CA PRO A 94 8.94 7.55 -1.69
C PRO A 94 7.50 7.05 -1.58
N LYS A 95 6.52 7.95 -1.51
CA LYS A 95 5.08 7.62 -1.45
C LYS A 95 4.53 7.16 -2.81
N ALA A 96 5.21 7.49 -3.90
CA ALA A 96 4.92 7.01 -5.26
C ALA A 96 5.68 5.71 -5.59
N THR A 97 6.21 5.00 -4.58
CA THR A 97 6.97 3.77 -4.77
C THR A 97 6.35 2.61 -3.99
N LEU A 98 6.14 1.48 -4.66
CA LEU A 98 5.74 0.22 -4.05
C LEU A 98 6.91 -0.76 -4.00
N PHE A 99 6.99 -1.51 -2.90
CA PHE A 99 7.79 -2.70 -2.77
C PHE A 99 6.99 -3.91 -3.24
N VAL A 100 7.58 -4.71 -4.13
CA VAL A 100 7.02 -5.97 -4.61
C VAL A 100 7.92 -7.11 -4.15
N GLY A 101 7.45 -7.94 -3.22
CA GLY A 101 8.24 -9.02 -2.63
C GLY A 101 7.74 -10.41 -3.02
N ARG A 102 8.58 -11.43 -2.75
CA ARG A 102 8.31 -12.85 -3.03
C ARG A 102 8.06 -13.13 -4.52
N LEU A 103 8.76 -12.40 -5.38
CA LEU A 103 8.76 -12.65 -6.82
C LEU A 103 9.41 -14.00 -7.13
N SER A 104 8.89 -14.69 -8.14
CA SER A 104 9.53 -15.86 -8.73
C SER A 104 10.84 -15.45 -9.42
N SER A 105 11.81 -16.36 -9.47
CA SER A 105 13.05 -16.14 -10.24
C SER A 105 12.79 -15.98 -11.74
N GLN A 106 11.64 -16.46 -12.23
CA GLN A 106 11.22 -16.35 -13.62
C GLN A 106 10.52 -15.00 -13.93
N THR A 107 10.19 -14.20 -12.93
CA THR A 107 9.50 -12.92 -13.13
C THR A 107 10.41 -11.92 -13.83
N THR A 108 9.96 -11.37 -14.97
CA THR A 108 10.65 -10.31 -15.70
C THR A 108 10.04 -8.94 -15.40
N SER A 109 10.79 -7.86 -15.70
CA SER A 109 10.29 -6.50 -15.50
C SER A 109 9.06 -6.20 -16.38
N SER A 110 9.01 -6.71 -17.62
CA SER A 110 7.89 -6.47 -18.54
C SER A 110 6.57 -7.04 -17.99
N VAL A 111 6.60 -8.30 -17.57
CA VAL A 111 5.44 -8.98 -16.99
C VAL A 111 4.98 -8.30 -15.70
N LEU A 112 5.92 -7.84 -14.86
CA LEU A 112 5.59 -7.09 -13.66
C LEU A 112 5.00 -5.71 -13.96
N ILE A 113 5.52 -4.99 -14.97
CA ILE A 113 4.97 -3.70 -15.43
C ILE A 113 3.53 -3.89 -15.93
N GLU A 114 3.29 -4.88 -16.80
CA GLU A 114 1.96 -5.17 -17.34
C GLU A 114 0.95 -5.49 -16.25
N ALA A 115 1.33 -6.35 -15.30
CA ALA A 115 0.46 -6.74 -14.20
C ALA A 115 0.12 -5.54 -13.28
N LEU A 116 1.10 -4.69 -12.96
CA LEU A 116 0.88 -3.48 -12.15
C LEU A 116 0.07 -2.42 -12.93
N HIS A 117 0.31 -2.27 -14.22
CA HIS A 117 -0.46 -1.38 -15.08
C HIS A 117 -1.92 -1.82 -15.21
N SER A 118 -2.19 -3.14 -15.24
CA SER A 118 -3.56 -3.68 -15.24
C SER A 118 -4.36 -3.25 -13.99
N LEU A 119 -3.68 -3.03 -12.87
CA LEU A 119 -4.28 -2.59 -11.61
C LEU A 119 -4.53 -1.07 -11.58
N LEU A 120 -3.92 -0.28 -12.46
CA LEU A 120 -4.25 1.15 -12.62
C LEU A 120 -5.57 1.36 -13.38
N ARG A 121 -5.95 0.39 -14.23
CA ARG A 121 -7.20 0.46 -14.98
C ARG A 121 -8.37 0.41 -14.00
N ARG A 122 -9.17 1.47 -13.98
CA ARG A 122 -10.45 1.45 -13.26
C ARG A 122 -11.31 0.36 -13.91
N PRO A 123 -12.08 -0.44 -13.16
CA PRO A 123 -13.08 -1.31 -13.75
C PRO A 123 -14.00 -0.41 -14.58
N THR A 124 -13.90 -0.49 -15.91
CA THR A 124 -14.88 0.10 -16.81
C THR A 124 -16.25 -0.41 -16.39
N GLU A 125 -17.22 0.50 -16.30
CA GLU A 125 -18.65 0.28 -16.06
C GLU A 125 -19.16 -1.02 -16.69
N GLN A 126 -19.08 -2.14 -15.96
CA GLN A 126 -19.62 -3.44 -16.38
C GLN A 126 -21.09 -3.61 -15.97
N GLN A 127 -21.82 -2.52 -15.74
CA GLN A 127 -23.26 -2.52 -15.43
C GLN A 127 -24.18 -2.07 -16.58
N GLN A 128 -23.67 -1.82 -17.80
CA GLN A 128 -24.52 -1.54 -18.97
C GLN A 128 -24.20 -2.43 -20.18
N SER A 129 -24.31 -3.75 -20.01
CA SER A 129 -24.54 -4.66 -21.15
C SER A 129 -25.44 -5.86 -20.85
N LYS A 130 -26.26 -5.77 -19.79
CA LYS A 130 -27.47 -6.60 -19.65
C LYS A 130 -28.69 -5.73 -19.95
N LEU A 131 -28.80 -5.27 -21.21
CA LEU A 131 -30.05 -4.77 -21.75
C LEU A 131 -30.46 -5.65 -22.92
N SER A 132 -31.71 -6.07 -22.84
CA SER A 132 -32.51 -6.92 -23.74
C SER A 132 -32.26 -6.71 -25.25
N PRO A 133 -32.39 -7.75 -26.08
CA PRO A 133 -32.31 -7.62 -27.53
C PRO A 133 -33.61 -7.02 -28.09
N GLU A 134 -33.77 -5.69 -28.02
CA GLU A 134 -34.82 -5.00 -28.77
C GLU A 134 -34.24 -3.95 -29.74
N SER A 135 -34.70 -4.08 -30.99
CA SER A 135 -34.73 -3.14 -32.12
C SER A 135 -33.41 -2.59 -32.70
N ARG A 136 -32.79 -3.41 -33.56
CA ARG A 136 -31.78 -3.02 -34.58
C ARG A 136 -32.27 -2.02 -35.65
N HIS A 137 -33.44 -1.41 -35.53
CA HIS A 137 -34.05 -0.66 -36.63
C HIS A 137 -34.05 0.87 -36.50
N GLU A 138 -33.67 1.46 -35.37
CA GLU A 138 -33.87 2.90 -35.16
C GLU A 138 -32.58 3.75 -35.13
N ARG A 139 -31.40 3.12 -35.08
CA ARG A 139 -30.11 3.86 -35.06
C ARG A 139 -29.58 4.28 -36.44
N ARG A 140 -30.35 4.08 -37.51
CA ARG A 140 -29.94 4.43 -38.88
C ARG A 140 -30.31 5.85 -39.33
N SER A 141 -30.99 6.67 -38.51
CA SER A 141 -31.51 7.97 -38.97
C SER A 141 -30.85 9.23 -38.39
N ARG A 142 -29.82 9.16 -37.54
CA ARG A 142 -29.21 10.37 -36.94
C ARG A 142 -27.72 10.63 -37.23
N LEU A 143 -27.19 10.09 -38.32
CA LEU A 143 -25.89 10.51 -38.86
C LEU A 143 -26.09 11.25 -40.19
N ARG A 144 -26.67 12.43 -40.12
CA ARG A 144 -26.56 13.45 -41.17
C ARG A 144 -26.28 14.81 -40.52
N HIS A 145 -25.19 15.42 -40.99
CA HIS A 145 -24.56 16.68 -40.56
C HIS A 145 -23.77 16.55 -39.23
N ARG A 146 -22.47 16.86 -39.17
CA ARG A 146 -21.85 18.09 -39.66
C ARG A 146 -20.31 17.98 -39.75
N SER A 147 -19.77 18.57 -40.81
CA SER A 147 -18.40 19.11 -41.02
C SER A 147 -17.19 18.19 -41.16
N ARG A 148 -16.78 18.06 -42.44
CA ARG A 148 -15.40 17.82 -42.89
C ARG A 148 -14.57 19.09 -42.71
N SER A 149 -13.46 19.04 -41.97
CA SER A 149 -12.32 19.97 -42.15
C SER A 149 -11.23 19.24 -42.95
N PRO A 150 -10.71 19.80 -44.06
CA PRO A 150 -9.73 19.16 -44.93
C PRO A 150 -8.27 19.56 -44.63
N PHE A 151 -8.01 20.29 -43.53
CA PHE A 151 -6.66 20.54 -43.03
C PHE A 151 -6.58 20.04 -41.60
N ASP A 152 -5.98 18.86 -41.45
CA ASP A 152 -5.15 18.44 -40.29
C ASP A 152 -4.42 17.17 -40.74
N THR A 153 -3.38 17.43 -41.54
CA THR A 153 -2.32 16.49 -41.85
C THR A 153 -1.31 16.54 -40.69
N GLU A 154 -0.63 15.42 -40.47
CA GLU A 154 0.43 15.16 -39.47
C GLU A 154 -0.02 14.74 -38.06
N SER A 155 -0.28 13.44 -37.99
CA SER A 155 0.41 12.52 -37.09
C SER A 155 1.64 13.11 -36.38
N SER A 156 1.42 13.70 -35.21
CA SER A 156 2.44 13.82 -34.16
C SER A 156 1.90 13.12 -32.93
N VAL A 157 2.10 11.80 -32.89
CA VAL A 157 2.06 11.07 -31.62
C VAL A 157 3.14 11.74 -30.76
N PRO A 158 2.83 12.28 -29.56
CA PRO A 158 3.87 12.84 -28.72
C PRO A 158 4.80 11.71 -28.30
N GLU A 159 5.96 11.62 -28.94
CA GLU A 159 7.12 10.90 -28.43
C GLU A 159 7.48 11.54 -27.10
N ASN A 160 7.00 10.93 -26.01
CA ASN A 160 7.50 10.96 -24.62
C ASN A 160 6.37 10.89 -23.58
N ARG A 161 5.32 10.09 -23.82
CA ARG A 161 4.49 9.63 -22.70
C ARG A 161 5.28 8.54 -21.97
N SER A 162 6.02 8.92 -20.93
CA SER A 162 6.72 7.99 -20.04
C SER A 162 5.73 6.92 -19.57
N ILE A 163 5.90 5.68 -20.04
CA ILE A 163 5.00 4.58 -19.70
C ILE A 163 5.25 4.21 -18.23
N TRP A 164 4.32 4.60 -17.37
CA TRP A 164 4.29 4.21 -15.97
C TRP A 164 3.46 2.92 -15.78
N PRO A 165 3.78 2.06 -14.81
CA PRO A 165 4.86 2.16 -13.84
C PRO A 165 6.24 1.78 -14.39
N LYS A 166 7.31 2.30 -13.77
CA LYS A 166 8.69 1.84 -13.98
C LYS A 166 9.03 0.79 -12.93
N VAL A 167 9.80 -0.24 -13.28
CA VAL A 167 10.12 -1.34 -12.36
C VAL A 167 11.63 -1.59 -12.32
N ARG A 168 12.18 -1.71 -11.11
CA ARG A 168 13.54 -2.18 -10.86
C ARG A 168 13.52 -3.49 -10.09
N LEU A 169 13.77 -4.59 -10.79
CA LEU A 169 14.07 -5.89 -10.16
C LEU A 169 15.40 -5.81 -9.43
N VAL A 170 15.43 -6.24 -8.18
CA VAL A 170 16.68 -6.29 -7.42
C VAL A 170 17.38 -7.61 -7.67
N ARG A 171 18.67 -7.50 -7.99
CA ARG A 171 19.57 -8.62 -8.25
C ARG A 171 20.69 -8.58 -7.24
N ASP A 172 21.19 -9.76 -6.92
CA ASP A 172 22.40 -9.90 -6.15
C ASP A 172 23.58 -9.32 -6.93
N ILE A 173 24.40 -8.50 -6.27
CA ILE A 173 25.43 -7.71 -6.95
C ILE A 173 26.59 -8.60 -7.43
N ALA A 174 26.88 -9.69 -6.71
CA ALA A 174 27.99 -10.58 -7.06
C ALA A 174 27.59 -11.59 -8.15
N THR A 175 26.37 -12.13 -8.06
CA THR A 175 25.94 -13.25 -8.91
C THR A 175 24.97 -12.85 -10.03
N GLY A 176 24.36 -11.66 -9.95
CA GLY A 176 23.35 -11.19 -10.90
C GLY A 176 21.98 -11.90 -10.79
N TYR A 177 21.86 -12.89 -9.89
CA TYR A 177 20.60 -13.62 -9.70
C TYR A 177 19.52 -12.73 -9.08
N PRO A 178 18.24 -12.90 -9.45
CA PRO A 178 17.14 -12.14 -8.84
C PRO A 178 17.04 -12.40 -7.33
N CYS A 179 16.94 -11.33 -6.53
CA CYS A 179 16.75 -11.43 -5.08
C CYS A 179 15.30 -11.75 -4.66
N GLY A 180 14.39 -11.93 -5.62
CA GLY A 180 12.98 -12.20 -5.36
C GLY A 180 12.17 -10.98 -4.91
N TYR A 181 12.65 -9.76 -5.20
CA TYR A 181 11.88 -8.54 -4.98
C TYR A 181 12.21 -7.42 -5.97
N ALA A 182 11.31 -6.46 -6.09
CA ALA A 182 11.43 -5.28 -6.95
C ALA A 182 10.94 -4.02 -6.24
N PHE A 183 11.29 -2.88 -6.82
CA PHE A 183 10.63 -1.60 -6.56
C PHE A 183 9.89 -1.15 -7.81
N ALA A 184 8.61 -0.82 -7.66
CA ALA A 184 7.78 -0.25 -8.69
C ALA A 184 7.54 1.23 -8.40
N TYR A 185 7.84 2.07 -9.38
CA TYR A 185 7.75 3.51 -9.32
C TYR A 185 6.57 3.97 -10.15
N PHE A 186 5.80 4.89 -9.59
CA PHE A 186 4.62 5.46 -10.23
C PHE A 186 4.85 6.95 -10.46
N GLU A 187 4.04 7.52 -11.37
CA GLU A 187 4.10 8.94 -11.68
C GLU A 187 3.78 9.80 -10.44
N ASN A 188 2.86 9.33 -9.61
CA ASN A 188 2.41 10.04 -8.43
C ASN A 188 1.95 9.06 -7.33
N PRO A 189 1.88 9.51 -6.06
CA PRO A 189 1.46 8.67 -4.94
C PRO A 189 0.03 8.10 -5.07
N ARG A 190 -0.88 8.78 -5.78
CA ARG A 190 -2.26 8.32 -5.94
C ARG A 190 -2.33 7.06 -6.80
N ASP A 191 -1.48 6.94 -7.81
CA ASP A 191 -1.41 5.75 -8.65
C ASP A 191 -0.85 4.55 -7.88
N ALA A 192 0.22 4.75 -7.11
CA ALA A 192 0.76 3.71 -6.22
C ALA A 192 -0.31 3.22 -5.23
N GLU A 193 -1.05 4.15 -4.62
CA GLU A 193 -2.14 3.84 -3.69
C GLU A 193 -3.32 3.15 -4.40
N CYS A 194 -3.66 3.56 -5.63
CA CYS A 194 -4.69 2.92 -6.44
C CYS A 194 -4.37 1.46 -6.71
N VAL A 195 -3.13 1.16 -7.15
CA VAL A 195 -2.66 -0.22 -7.37
C VAL A 195 -2.74 -1.03 -6.10
N LEU A 196 -2.25 -0.49 -4.99
CA LEU A 196 -2.24 -1.19 -3.70
C LEU A 196 -3.67 -1.49 -3.23
N ARG A 197 -4.59 -0.52 -3.35
CA ARG A 197 -6.01 -0.71 -3.02
C ARG A 197 -6.66 -1.76 -3.90
N ASN A 198 -6.50 -1.68 -5.21
CA ASN A 198 -7.13 -2.60 -6.16
C ASN A 198 -6.60 -4.02 -5.99
N TRP A 199 -5.29 -4.18 -5.77
CA TRP A 199 -4.69 -5.47 -5.44
C TRP A 199 -5.24 -6.05 -4.13
N THR A 200 -5.31 -5.23 -3.08
CA THR A 200 -5.81 -5.67 -1.77
C THR A 200 -7.29 -6.04 -1.81
N GLN A 201 -8.10 -5.30 -2.58
CA GLN A 201 -9.51 -5.63 -2.80
C GLN A 201 -9.66 -6.96 -3.52
N ARG A 202 -8.92 -7.21 -4.61
CA ARG A 202 -8.91 -8.52 -5.29
C ARG A 202 -8.54 -9.66 -4.34
N ALA A 203 -7.51 -9.45 -3.51
CA ALA A 203 -7.10 -10.44 -2.52
C ALA A 203 -8.15 -10.70 -1.43
N ARG A 204 -8.95 -9.69 -1.04
CA ARG A 204 -9.95 -9.78 0.05
C ARG A 204 -11.34 -10.22 -0.40
N SER A 205 -11.79 -9.85 -1.59
CA SER A 205 -13.13 -10.21 -2.11
C SER A 205 -13.37 -11.72 -2.22
N MET A 206 -12.32 -12.54 -2.10
CA MET A 206 -12.39 -14.01 -2.13
C MET A 206 -12.24 -14.66 -0.75
N ALA A 207 -11.87 -13.90 0.30
CA ALA A 207 -11.74 -14.44 1.67
C ALA A 207 -13.08 -14.79 2.33
N GLY A 208 -14.20 -14.35 1.74
CA GLY A 208 -15.56 -14.77 2.10
C GLY A 208 -16.06 -16.02 1.34
N SER A 209 -15.26 -16.58 0.43
CA SER A 209 -15.58 -17.85 -0.23
C SER A 209 -15.27 -19.01 0.73
N GLN A 210 -16.31 -19.79 1.02
CA GLN A 210 -16.33 -20.98 1.85
C GLN A 210 -15.08 -21.86 1.64
N TYR A 211 -14.22 -21.97 2.66
CA TYR A 211 -13.06 -22.87 2.76
C TYR A 211 -12.06 -22.87 1.58
N GLY A 212 -11.01 -22.04 1.70
CA GLY A 212 -9.72 -22.34 1.03
C GLY A 212 -9.48 -21.70 -0.34
N ALA A 213 -10.29 -20.73 -0.77
CA ALA A 213 -9.97 -19.92 -1.95
C ALA A 213 -8.67 -19.12 -1.70
N LYS A 214 -7.60 -19.42 -2.43
CA LYS A 214 -6.39 -18.60 -2.43
C LYS A 214 -6.74 -17.21 -2.98
N PRO A 215 -6.27 -16.10 -2.37
CA PRO A 215 -6.39 -14.79 -2.98
C PRO A 215 -5.78 -14.86 -4.39
N GLU A 216 -6.49 -14.33 -5.38
CA GLU A 216 -5.89 -14.10 -6.70
C GLU A 216 -4.72 -13.14 -6.47
N GLY A 217 -3.51 -13.66 -6.70
CA GLY A 217 -2.29 -12.90 -6.55
C GLY A 217 -2.15 -11.85 -7.65
N LEU A 218 -0.90 -11.44 -7.88
CA LEU A 218 -0.61 -10.67 -9.08
C LEU A 218 -0.65 -11.61 -10.31
N ASP A 219 -1.11 -11.13 -11.48
CA ASP A 219 -1.17 -11.96 -12.70
C ASP A 219 0.23 -12.12 -13.33
N ILE A 220 1.09 -12.89 -12.64
CA ILE A 220 2.48 -13.19 -13.01
C ILE A 220 2.87 -14.59 -12.52
N PRO A 221 3.97 -15.20 -13.01
CA PRO A 221 4.46 -16.48 -12.49
C PRO A 221 4.74 -16.43 -10.98
N GLY A 222 4.10 -17.31 -10.20
CA GLY A 222 4.20 -17.32 -8.73
C GLY A 222 3.49 -16.15 -8.05
N GLY A 223 2.62 -15.45 -8.78
CA GLY A 223 1.91 -14.26 -8.37
C GLY A 223 1.05 -14.43 -7.13
N GLU A 224 0.58 -15.65 -6.84
CA GLU A 224 -0.21 -16.00 -5.66
C GLU A 224 0.55 -15.85 -4.33
N LYS A 225 1.88 -15.79 -4.39
CA LYS A 225 2.75 -15.61 -3.22
C LYS A 225 3.25 -14.18 -3.05
N VAL A 226 3.03 -13.33 -4.05
CA VAL A 226 3.56 -11.97 -4.10
C VAL A 226 2.99 -11.15 -2.96
N ILE A 227 3.84 -10.29 -2.41
CA ILE A 227 3.43 -9.26 -1.46
C ILE A 227 3.62 -7.90 -2.09
N LEU A 228 2.65 -7.02 -1.88
CA LEU A 228 2.72 -5.63 -2.31
C LEU A 228 2.56 -4.73 -1.08
N GLU A 229 3.52 -3.85 -0.88
CA GLU A 229 3.57 -2.91 0.26
C GLU A 229 4.07 -1.55 -0.23
N PRO A 230 3.78 -0.44 0.47
CA PRO A 230 4.50 0.81 0.25
C PRO A 230 6.01 0.66 0.48
N ALA A 231 6.83 1.41 -0.25
CA ALA A 231 8.27 1.46 0.00
C ALA A 231 8.57 2.28 1.26
N PHE A 232 8.72 1.59 2.39
CA PHE A 232 8.80 2.20 3.72
C PHE A 232 10.11 2.89 4.08
N ALA A 233 11.18 2.74 3.27
CA ALA A 233 12.51 3.25 3.60
C ALA A 233 12.48 4.71 4.09
N GLU A 234 11.82 5.59 3.35
CA GLU A 234 11.70 7.03 3.67
C GLU A 234 10.27 7.47 3.95
N SER A 235 9.27 6.65 3.61
CA SER A 235 7.87 7.01 3.79
C SER A 235 7.31 6.65 5.17
N LEU A 236 7.99 5.81 5.96
CA LEU A 236 7.52 5.34 7.26
C LEU A 236 8.54 5.65 8.37
N PRO A 237 8.24 6.60 9.27
CA PRO A 237 9.05 6.89 10.44
C PRO A 237 9.35 5.64 11.27
N GLY A 238 10.60 5.51 11.74
CA GLY A 238 11.05 4.37 12.54
C GLY A 238 11.42 3.12 11.74
N TRP A 239 11.09 3.06 10.43
CA TRP A 239 11.34 1.87 9.62
C TRP A 239 12.83 1.48 9.58
N ARG A 240 13.09 0.17 9.63
CA ARG A 240 14.40 -0.43 9.42
C ARG A 240 14.28 -1.67 8.54
N PRO A 241 15.22 -1.89 7.60
CA PRO A 241 15.22 -3.10 6.78
C PRO A 241 15.57 -4.35 7.60
N ARG A 242 15.22 -5.53 7.05
CA ARG A 242 15.43 -6.84 7.69
C ARG A 242 16.88 -7.10 8.15
N ARG A 243 17.88 -6.64 7.38
CA ARG A 243 19.31 -6.77 7.73
C ARG A 243 19.67 -6.07 9.05
N LEU A 244 18.95 -5.00 9.39
CA LEU A 244 19.10 -4.28 10.65
C LEU A 244 18.16 -4.82 11.73
N GLY A 245 17.49 -5.94 11.50
CA GLY A 245 16.61 -6.59 12.48
C GLY A 245 15.13 -6.16 12.42
N GLY A 246 14.80 -5.18 11.58
CA GLY A 246 13.42 -4.74 11.34
C GLY A 246 12.72 -5.54 10.22
N GLY A 247 12.02 -4.81 9.34
CA GLY A 247 11.22 -5.36 8.25
C GLY A 247 9.79 -5.70 8.66
N LEU A 248 8.98 -6.10 7.69
CA LEU A 248 7.62 -6.63 7.87
C LEU A 248 7.52 -8.02 7.23
N GLY A 249 6.48 -8.76 7.61
CA GLY A 249 6.22 -10.11 7.15
C GLY A 249 7.27 -11.11 7.58
N GLY A 250 7.51 -12.09 6.73
CA GLY A 250 8.41 -13.21 7.00
C GLY A 250 7.79 -14.54 6.61
N ARG A 251 8.58 -15.60 6.74
CA ARG A 251 8.19 -16.99 6.53
C ARG A 251 8.19 -17.67 7.89
N LYS A 252 7.14 -18.45 8.22
CA LYS A 252 7.02 -19.07 9.55
C LYS A 252 8.16 -20.05 9.76
N GLU A 253 8.50 -20.79 8.71
CA GLU A 253 9.62 -21.71 8.63
C GLU A 253 10.99 -21.07 8.84
N ALA A 254 11.12 -19.75 8.63
CA ALA A 254 12.37 -19.03 8.86
C ALA A 254 12.54 -18.55 10.31
N GLY A 255 11.56 -18.81 11.19
CA GLY A 255 11.63 -18.46 12.61
C GLY A 255 11.57 -16.96 12.92
N GLN A 256 11.40 -16.10 11.91
CA GLN A 256 11.37 -14.64 12.10
C GLN A 256 10.18 -14.02 11.38
N LEU A 257 9.12 -13.72 12.14
CA LEU A 257 7.95 -13.01 11.68
C LEU A 257 7.94 -11.57 12.23
N ARG A 258 7.41 -10.66 11.43
CA ARG A 258 7.11 -9.28 11.80
C ARG A 258 5.71 -8.94 11.30
N PHE A 259 4.86 -8.47 12.20
CA PHE A 259 3.43 -8.23 11.97
C PHE A 259 3.16 -6.74 11.77
N GLY A 260 1.89 -6.39 11.55
CA GLY A 260 1.45 -5.01 11.35
C GLY A 260 1.54 -4.49 9.91
N GLY A 261 1.98 -5.32 8.96
CA GLY A 261 1.98 -5.01 7.51
C GLY A 261 0.74 -5.56 6.80
N ILE A 262 0.61 -5.36 5.49
CA ILE A 262 -0.48 -5.93 4.69
C ILE A 262 -0.34 -7.45 4.60
N ALA A 263 0.88 -7.97 4.41
CA ALA A 263 1.13 -9.40 4.29
C ALA A 263 0.96 -10.18 5.61
N ARG A 264 1.12 -9.51 6.75
CA ARG A 264 0.96 -10.07 8.12
C ARG A 264 0.31 -9.01 9.02
N PRO A 265 -1.01 -8.78 8.89
CA PRO A 265 -1.71 -7.84 9.76
C PRO A 265 -1.87 -8.42 11.17
N PHE A 266 -2.20 -7.57 12.15
CA PHE A 266 -2.67 -8.05 13.45
C PHE A 266 -4.13 -8.51 13.36
N ARG A 267 -4.53 -9.41 14.26
CA ARG A 267 -5.94 -9.78 14.48
C ARG A 267 -6.39 -9.21 15.82
N ARG A 268 -7.49 -8.47 15.84
CA ARG A 268 -8.17 -8.02 17.07
C ARG A 268 -8.97 -9.16 17.71
N PRO A 269 -9.31 -9.10 19.02
CA PRO A 269 -9.00 -8.02 19.97
C PRO A 269 -7.61 -8.14 20.59
N PHE A 270 -6.98 -6.99 20.82
CA PHE A 270 -5.85 -6.91 21.74
C PHE A 270 -6.44 -7.04 23.15
N ASN A 271 -6.16 -8.14 23.85
CA ASN A 271 -6.60 -8.29 25.23
C ASN A 271 -5.83 -7.29 26.11
N PHE A 272 -6.33 -6.06 26.22
CA PHE A 272 -5.87 -5.12 27.23
C PHE A 272 -6.35 -5.62 28.60
N HIS A 273 -5.61 -6.54 29.21
CA HIS A 273 -5.77 -6.76 30.65
C HIS A 273 -5.11 -5.58 31.35
N THR A 274 -5.88 -4.52 31.60
CA THR A 274 -5.51 -3.49 32.57
C THR A 274 -5.47 -4.16 33.95
N SER A 275 -4.28 -4.37 34.49
CA SER A 275 -4.10 -4.66 35.93
C SER A 275 -4.04 -3.36 36.72
#